data_AF-A0A7V5Q130-F1
#
_entry.id   AF-A0A7V5Q130-F1
#
_cell.length_a   1.000
_cell.length_b   1.000
_cell.length_c   1.000
_cell.angle_alpha   90.00
_cell.angle_beta   90.00
_cell.angle_gamma   90.00
#
_symmetry.space_group_name_H-M   'P 1'
#
loop_
_entity.id
_entity.type
_entity.pdbx_description
1 polymer ?
#
loop_
_entity_poly.entity_id
_entity_poly.type
_entity_poly.pdbx_seq_one_letter_code
_entity_poly.pdbx_strand_id
1 'polypeptide(L)'
;RAWRESGRRVVAVGTTVVRLLESAASSGELRAWEGMTDLFIRPPYRFRVIDALLTNFHLPRSTLLVLVRTFGGDELIRRAYEYAIEQRFRFYSYGDAMLIL
;
A
#
# COMPACT_ATOMS: atom_id res chain seq x y z
N ARG A 1 10.54 16.82 0.91
CA ARG A 1 9.83 18.09 1.20
C ARG A 1 9.19 18.67 -0.05
N ALA A 2 9.92 18.86 -1.15
CA ALA A 2 9.39 19.43 -2.40
C ALA A 2 8.05 18.86 -2.90
N TRP A 3 7.81 17.53 -2.84
CA TRP A 3 6.54 16.96 -3.32
C TRP A 3 5.34 17.40 -2.47
N ARG A 4 5.47 17.38 -1.13
CA ARG A 4 4.42 17.81 -0.19
C ARG A 4 4.12 19.29 -0.34
N GLU A 5 5.14 20.12 -0.43
CA GLU A 5 5.00 21.57 -0.61
C GLU A 5 4.33 21.90 -1.94
N SER A 6 4.59 21.10 -2.99
CA SER A 6 3.93 21.24 -4.29
C SER A 6 2.52 20.62 -4.37
N GLY A 7 2.00 20.04 -3.29
CA GLY A 7 0.69 19.37 -3.28
C GLY A 7 0.59 18.15 -4.21
N ARG A 8 1.72 17.57 -4.62
CA ARG A 8 1.76 16.41 -5.52
C ARG A 8 1.58 15.12 -4.73
N ARG A 9 0.82 14.19 -5.30
CA ARG A 9 0.61 12.85 -4.74
C ARG A 9 1.82 11.95 -4.96
N VAL A 10 2.10 11.09 -3.98
CA VAL A 10 3.03 9.96 -4.07
C VAL A 10 2.24 8.69 -4.31
N VAL A 11 2.45 8.10 -5.49
CA VAL A 11 1.85 6.81 -5.86
C VAL A 11 2.90 5.72 -5.67
N ALA A 12 2.68 4.83 -4.69
CA ALA A 12 3.53 3.66 -4.51
C ALA A 12 3.14 2.58 -5.52
N VAL A 13 4.14 2.00 -6.18
CA VAL A 13 3.97 0.83 -7.05
C VAL A 13 4.53 -0.39 -6.32
N GLY A 14 3.65 -1.17 -5.72
CA GLY A 14 3.99 -2.35 -4.92
C GLY A 14 4.10 -2.06 -3.41
N THR A 15 3.75 -3.07 -2.61
CA THR A 15 3.77 -3.00 -1.15
C THR A 15 5.18 -2.93 -0.55
N THR A 16 6.19 -3.44 -1.25
CA THR A 16 7.61 -3.25 -0.88
C THR A 16 7.99 -1.78 -0.86
N VAL A 17 7.58 -1.02 -1.89
CA VAL A 17 7.83 0.43 -1.97
C VAL A 17 7.15 1.16 -0.82
N VAL A 18 5.92 0.78 -0.47
CA VAL A 18 5.21 1.34 0.70
C VAL A 18 6.03 1.13 1.98
N ARG A 19 6.47 -0.10 2.26
CA ARG A 19 7.24 -0.41 3.48
C ARG A 19 8.55 0.37 3.54
N LEU A 20 9.26 0.48 2.43
CA LEU A 20 10.53 1.20 2.36
C LEU A 20 10.34 2.71 2.59
N LEU A 21 9.39 3.34 1.89
CA LEU A 21 9.14 4.78 2.03
C LEU A 21 8.61 5.15 3.41
N GLU A 22 7.74 4.33 4.02
CA GLU A 22 7.27 4.55 5.38
C GLU A 22 8.37 4.33 6.43
N SER A 23 9.29 3.40 6.19
CA SER A 23 10.46 3.20 7.08
C SER A 23 11.44 4.38 6.99
N ALA A 24 11.73 4.83 5.78
CA ALA A 24 12.56 6.00 5.50
C ALA A 24 11.96 7.31 6.05
N ALA A 25 10.65 7.34 6.29
CA ALA A 25 9.92 8.46 6.90
C ALA A 25 9.54 8.24 8.38
N SER A 26 10.11 7.24 9.04
CA SER A 26 9.83 6.93 10.46
C SER A 26 10.06 8.11 11.40
N SER A 27 11.03 8.97 11.10
CA SER A 27 11.33 10.22 11.84
C SER A 27 10.32 11.35 11.63
N GLY A 28 9.26 11.13 10.85
CA GLY A 28 8.26 12.13 10.47
C GLY A 28 8.56 12.82 9.13
N GLU A 29 9.80 12.75 8.65
CA GLU A 29 10.20 13.27 7.35
C GLU A 29 10.88 12.19 6.52
N LEU A 30 10.58 12.14 5.22
CA LEU A 30 11.29 11.27 4.30
C LEU A 30 12.71 11.79 4.10
N ARG A 31 13.68 10.93 4.33
CA ARG A 31 15.11 11.20 4.12
C ARG A 31 15.71 10.09 3.27
N ALA A 32 16.89 10.35 2.72
CA ALA A 32 17.70 9.28 2.17
C ALA A 32 17.91 8.22 3.27
N TRP A 33 17.70 6.96 2.92
CA TRP A 33 17.68 5.86 3.87
C TRP A 33 18.22 4.60 3.21
N GLU A 34 19.02 3.86 3.97
CA GLU A 34 19.54 2.55 3.63
C GLU A 34 19.48 1.68 4.87
N GLY A 35 19.03 0.43 4.71
CA GLY A 35 18.94 -0.52 5.81
C GLY A 35 17.91 -1.61 5.58
N MET A 36 17.67 -2.39 6.64
CA MET A 36 16.60 -3.37 6.68
C MET A 36 15.35 -2.77 7.33
N THR A 37 14.18 -3.23 6.90
CA THR A 37 12.90 -2.85 7.51
C THR A 37 12.15 -4.09 8.00
N ASP A 38 11.83 -4.08 9.28
CA ASP A 38 10.92 -5.02 9.96
C ASP A 38 9.50 -4.45 10.08
N LEU A 39 9.23 -3.28 9.46
CA LEU A 39 7.96 -2.58 9.56
C LEU A 39 6.81 -3.48 9.11
N PHE A 40 5.93 -3.77 10.07
CA PHE A 40 4.67 -4.48 9.84
C PHE A 40 3.50 -3.49 9.92
N ILE A 41 2.89 -3.21 8.77
CA ILE A 41 1.78 -2.26 8.63
C ILE A 41 0.47 -2.99 8.92
N ARG A 42 -0.19 -2.59 10.01
CA ARG A 42 -1.50 -3.08 10.46
C ARG A 42 -2.27 -1.98 11.18
N PRO A 43 -3.60 -2.05 11.28
CA PRO A 43 -4.37 -1.02 11.98
C PRO A 43 -4.05 -1.02 13.49
N PRO A 44 -4.03 0.17 14.14
CA PRO A 44 -4.05 1.50 13.53
C PRO A 44 -2.68 1.83 12.90
N TYR A 45 -2.68 2.37 11.68
CA TYR A 45 -1.48 2.91 11.03
C TYR A 45 -1.81 4.19 10.28
N ARG A 46 -0.96 5.21 10.43
CA ARG A 46 -1.07 6.45 9.65
C ARG A 46 0.05 6.48 8.63
N PHE A 47 -0.31 6.35 7.36
CA PHE A 47 0.62 6.52 6.25
C PHE A 47 1.12 7.96 6.24
N ARG A 48 2.44 8.12 6.18
CA ARG A 48 3.07 9.43 6.16
C ARG A 48 3.28 9.87 4.74
N VAL A 49 3.79 9.00 3.88
CA VAL A 49 4.35 9.36 2.57
C VAL A 49 3.41 9.03 1.44
N ILE A 50 2.73 7.88 1.52
CA ILE A 50 1.98 7.32 0.39
C ILE A 50 0.56 7.88 0.35
N ASP A 51 0.19 8.40 -0.82
CA ASP A 51 -1.16 8.93 -1.08
C ASP A 51 -2.01 7.95 -1.90
N ALA A 52 -1.37 7.13 -2.76
CA ALA A 52 -2.05 6.11 -3.57
C ALA A 52 -1.18 4.86 -3.71
N LEU A 53 -1.80 3.71 -3.95
CA LEU A 53 -1.12 2.42 -4.05
C LEU A 53 -1.60 1.63 -5.28
N LEU A 54 -0.67 1.30 -6.17
CA LEU A 54 -0.84 0.30 -7.22
C LEU A 54 -0.24 -1.03 -6.74
N THR A 55 -1.03 -2.09 -6.66
CA THR A 55 -0.58 -3.41 -6.20
C THR A 55 -1.43 -4.54 -6.76
N ASN A 56 -0.98 -5.78 -6.64
CA ASN A 56 -1.74 -6.96 -7.09
C ASN A 56 -2.88 -7.30 -6.11
N PHE A 57 -3.74 -8.23 -6.50
CA PHE A 57 -4.65 -8.90 -5.57
C PHE A 57 -3.90 -9.99 -4.77
N HIS A 58 -3.86 -9.80 -3.44
CA HIS A 58 -3.18 -10.69 -2.48
C HIS A 58 -4.11 -11.76 -1.93
N LEU A 59 -3.56 -12.91 -1.55
CA LEU A 59 -4.33 -14.03 -1.00
C LEU A 59 -4.96 -13.70 0.36
N PRO A 60 -6.10 -14.34 0.71
CA PRO A 60 -6.68 -14.27 2.04
C PRO A 60 -5.67 -14.67 3.12
N ARG A 61 -5.75 -14.02 4.29
CA ARG A 61 -4.87 -14.27 5.45
C ARG A 61 -3.37 -14.02 5.19
N SER A 62 -3.03 -13.19 4.20
CA SER A 62 -1.66 -12.72 3.96
C SER A 62 -1.36 -11.40 4.66
N THR A 63 -0.10 -11.18 5.04
CA THR A 63 0.37 -9.90 5.59
C THR A 63 0.22 -8.74 4.59
N LEU A 64 0.34 -9.03 3.28
CA LEU A 64 0.11 -8.04 2.23
C LEU A 64 -1.34 -7.58 2.17
N LEU A 65 -2.30 -8.50 2.33
CA LEU A 65 -3.71 -8.13 2.43
C LEU A 65 -3.98 -7.26 3.66
N VAL A 66 -3.31 -7.52 4.79
CA VAL A 66 -3.41 -6.66 5.98
C VAL A 66 -2.92 -5.25 5.68
N LEU A 67 -1.77 -5.09 5.02
CA LEU A 67 -1.26 -3.77 4.60
C LEU A 67 -2.27 -3.05 3.68
N VAL A 68 -2.77 -3.75 2.67
CA VAL A 68 -3.72 -3.20 1.69
C VAL A 68 -5.03 -2.76 2.36
N ARG A 69 -5.57 -3.57 3.27
CA ARG A 69 -6.74 -3.23 4.10
C ARG A 69 -6.48 -2.04 5.02
N THR A 70 -5.28 -1.96 5.60
CA THR A 70 -4.86 -0.83 6.42
C THR A 70 -4.80 0.46 5.60
N PHE A 71 -4.39 0.38 4.33
CA PHE A 71 -4.29 1.51 3.42
C PHE A 71 -5.66 1.98 2.88
N GLY A 72 -6.41 1.07 2.24
CA GLY A 72 -7.68 1.41 1.60
C GLY A 72 -8.91 1.37 2.51
N GLY A 73 -8.76 0.86 3.73
CA GLY A 73 -9.87 0.59 4.64
C GLY A 73 -10.58 -0.73 4.33
N ASP A 74 -11.11 -1.36 5.39
CA ASP A 74 -11.68 -2.70 5.32
C ASP A 74 -12.85 -2.82 4.33
N GLU A 75 -13.77 -1.85 4.35
CA GLU A 75 -14.99 -1.91 3.55
C GLU A 75 -14.72 -1.73 2.05
N LEU A 76 -13.86 -0.78 1.69
CA LEU A 76 -13.48 -0.54 0.29
C LEU A 76 -12.76 -1.76 -0.28
N ILE A 77 -11.79 -2.30 0.45
CA ILE A 77 -11.01 -3.46 0.00
C ILE A 77 -11.88 -4.71 -0.08
N ARG A 78 -12.80 -4.93 0.88
CA ARG A 78 -13.76 -6.03 0.83
C ARG A 78 -14.59 -5.99 -0.46
N ARG A 79 -15.21 -4.84 -0.76
CA ARG A 79 -16.01 -4.64 -1.98
C ARG A 79 -15.19 -4.84 -3.26
N ALA A 80 -13.95 -4.34 -3.28
CA ALA A 80 -13.06 -4.51 -4.44
C ALA A 80 -12.72 -5.99 -4.70
N TYR A 81 -12.48 -6.77 -3.64
CA TYR A 81 -12.21 -8.20 -3.74
C TYR A 81 -13.43 -9.00 -4.20
N GLU A 82 -14.62 -8.69 -3.66
CA GLU A 82 -15.87 -9.31 -4.10
C GLU A 82 -16.11 -9.09 -5.59
N TYR A 83 -15.99 -7.84 -6.04
CA TYR A 83 -16.08 -7.49 -7.46
C TYR A 83 -15.04 -8.24 -8.32
N ALA A 84 -13.78 -8.28 -7.89
CA ALA A 84 -12.71 -8.95 -8.63
C ALA A 84 -12.97 -10.46 -8.76
N ILE A 85 -13.55 -11.11 -7.73
CA ILE A 85 -13.95 -12.52 -7.78
C ILE A 85 -15.10 -12.72 -8.77
N GLU A 86 -16.15 -11.90 -8.69
CA GLU A 86 -17.31 -11.96 -9.58
C GLU A 86 -16.92 -11.78 -11.05
N GLN A 87 -16.00 -10.85 -11.32
CA GLN A 87 -15.50 -10.56 -12.67
C GLN A 87 -14.35 -11.48 -13.10
N ARG A 88 -14.00 -12.50 -12.31
CA ARG A 88 -12.96 -13.50 -12.61
C ARG A 88 -11.59 -12.88 -12.90
N PHE A 89 -11.21 -11.86 -12.14
CA PHE A 89 -9.87 -11.31 -12.19
C PHE A 89 -8.84 -12.39 -11.81
N ARG A 90 -7.65 -12.29 -12.37
CA ARG A 90 -6.51 -13.14 -12.03
C ARG A 90 -5.83 -12.56 -10.80
N PHE A 91 -5.55 -13.40 -9.80
CA PHE A 91 -4.96 -12.97 -8.54
C PHE A 91 -3.46 -13.27 -8.52
N TYR A 92 -2.77 -12.81 -7.47
CA TYR A 92 -1.38 -13.13 -7.16
C TYR A 92 -0.35 -12.46 -8.09
N SER A 93 0.88 -13.00 -8.14
CA SER A 93 2.06 -12.32 -8.70
C SER A 93 1.94 -11.93 -10.18
N TYR A 94 1.24 -12.73 -10.98
CA TYR A 94 1.08 -12.53 -12.43
C TYR A 94 -0.37 -12.23 -12.82
N GLY A 95 -1.19 -11.88 -11.83
CA GLY A 95 -2.58 -11.54 -12.03
C GLY A 95 -2.78 -10.09 -12.45
N ASP A 96 -4.00 -9.62 -12.24
CA ASP A 96 -4.41 -8.25 -12.46
C ASP A 96 -4.00 -7.37 -11.26
N ALA A 97 -4.13 -6.06 -11.44
CA ALA A 97 -3.73 -5.04 -10.48
C ALA A 97 -4.92 -4.24 -9.95
N MET A 98 -4.70 -3.64 -8.79
CA MET A 98 -5.62 -2.74 -8.10
C MET A 98 -4.90 -1.41 -7.84
N LEU A 99 -5.55 -0.31 -8.18
CA LEU A 99 -5.13 1.05 -7.85
C LEU A 99 -6.06 1.60 -6.76
N ILE A 100 -5.49 1.97 -5.62
CA ILE A 100 -6.19 2.59 -4.49
C ILE A 100 -5.79 4.06 -4.45
N LEU A 101 -6.79 4.96 -4.44
CA LEU A 101 -6.63 6.42 -4.56
C LEU A 101 -7.15 7.17 -3.33
#